data_AF-A0AA88WF45-F1
#
_entry.id   AF-A0AA88WF45-F1
#
_cell.length_a   1.000
_cell.length_b   1.000
_cell.length_c   1.000
_cell.angle_alpha   90.00
_cell.angle_beta   90.00
_cell.angle_gamma   90.00
#
_symmetry.space_group_name_H-M   'P 1'
#
loop_
_entity.id
_entity.type
_entity.pdbx_description
1 polymer ?
#
loop_
_entity_poly.entity_id
_entity_poly.type
_entity_poly.pdbx_seq_one_letter_code
_entity_poly.pdbx_strand_id
1 'polypeptide(L)'
;MATYKLAVIIKNPSNDDEFLLVKQTPPPKFGHDEYDSFVDSDLFDLPSAPLTPLQGQSQCPVAVEGQELCSHKLTLTDFDLNWAFNQVLGQVGLGPASGVVWKFWKFVEEPEFGPGLPVQTVYVTGKVGPINGSSKAHCKWMTNQSCLSWLLEVKPSSDRVGPLVVLGLLNDSPQSEKWIPPTLHVQEYPPGVKILPMGSRTAKPFPTTNLVVFAPGNATAIASDNCFVAHGDALIVDPGCRSEFHEELRKIVAALPRKLVVFVTHHHRDHVD
;
A
#
# COMPACT_ATOMS: atom_id res chain seq x y z
N MET A 1 3.56 -16.03 10.48
CA MET A 1 3.96 -14.87 11.31
C MET A 1 3.93 -13.64 10.41
N ALA A 2 3.64 -12.46 10.95
CA ALA A 2 3.61 -11.22 10.19
C ALA A 2 4.45 -10.15 10.89
N THR A 3 4.91 -9.15 10.16
CA THR A 3 5.49 -7.94 10.75
C THR A 3 4.41 -6.89 10.89
N TYR A 4 4.45 -6.11 11.97
CA TYR A 4 3.46 -5.07 12.22
C TYR A 4 4.09 -3.69 12.05
N LYS A 5 3.32 -2.76 11.49
CA LYS A 5 3.76 -1.38 11.26
C LYS A 5 2.66 -0.42 11.71
N LEU A 6 3.05 0.69 12.33
CA LEU A 6 2.19 1.82 12.61
C LEU A 6 2.40 2.88 11.53
N ALA A 7 1.32 3.31 10.87
CA ALA A 7 1.31 4.48 10.00
C ALA A 7 0.39 5.55 10.61
N VAL A 8 0.86 6.79 10.66
CA VAL A 8 0.12 7.87 11.33
C VAL A 8 -0.32 8.94 10.33
N ILE A 9 -1.62 9.22 10.33
CA ILE A 9 -2.25 10.28 9.56
C ILE A 9 -2.30 11.52 10.45
N ILE A 10 -1.32 12.41 10.27
CA ILE A 10 -1.25 13.67 11.00
C ILE A 10 -2.07 14.70 10.24
N LYS A 11 -3.18 15.16 10.82
CA LYS A 11 -4.06 16.17 10.22
C LYS A 11 -3.56 17.59 10.46
N ASN A 12 -3.72 18.45 9.46
CA ASN A 12 -3.33 19.86 9.59
C ASN A 12 -4.27 20.59 10.57
N PRO A 13 -3.73 21.29 11.60
CA PRO A 13 -4.50 22.14 12.52
C PRO A 13 -5.48 23.09 11.85
N SER A 14 -5.05 23.67 10.74
CA SER A 14 -5.72 24.78 10.04
C SER A 14 -6.52 24.32 8.82
N ASN A 15 -6.35 23.08 8.35
CA ASN A 15 -7.05 22.54 7.19
C ASN A 15 -7.30 21.02 7.34
N ASP A 16 -8.51 20.61 7.70
CA ASP A 16 -8.80 19.21 8.00
C ASP A 16 -8.72 18.27 6.76
N ASP A 17 -8.72 18.84 5.55
CA ASP A 17 -8.55 18.10 4.29
C ASP A 17 -7.08 17.73 4.01
N GLU A 18 -6.14 18.37 4.70
CA GLU A 18 -4.72 18.12 4.56
C GLU A 18 -4.18 17.16 5.61
N PHE A 19 -3.22 16.35 5.17
CA PHE A 19 -2.44 15.46 6.01
C PHE A 19 -0.95 15.57 5.67
N LEU A 20 -0.12 15.25 6.65
CA LEU A 20 1.32 15.39 6.53
C LEU A 20 1.96 14.15 5.91
N LEU A 21 2.75 14.36 4.87
CA LEU A 21 3.64 13.36 4.29
C LEU A 21 5.08 13.68 4.61
N VAL A 22 5.92 12.65 4.68
CA VAL A 22 7.36 12.77 4.89
C VAL A 22 8.10 12.19 3.69
N LYS A 23 9.18 12.86 3.31
CA LYS A 23 10.11 12.39 2.29
C LYS A 23 10.80 11.13 2.80
N GLN A 24 10.65 10.04 2.07
CA GLN A 24 11.28 8.75 2.37
C GLN A 24 12.77 8.79 2.02
N THR A 25 13.56 7.99 2.74
CA THR A 25 14.96 7.80 2.38
C THR A 25 15.05 6.96 1.12
N PRO A 26 15.79 7.41 0.08
CA PRO A 26 15.94 6.63 -1.13
C PRO A 26 16.66 5.30 -0.84
N PRO A 27 16.40 4.25 -1.64
CA PRO A 27 17.12 2.99 -1.51
C PRO A 27 18.64 3.21 -1.67
N PRO A 28 19.47 2.37 -1.03
CA PRO A 28 20.90 2.42 -1.23
C PRO A 28 21.24 2.14 -2.70
N LYS A 29 22.31 2.79 -3.17
CA LYS A 29 22.84 2.57 -4.53
C LYS A 29 23.30 1.12 -4.72
N PHE A 30 23.21 0.64 -5.96
CA PHE A 30 23.59 -0.71 -6.34
C PHE A 30 25.11 -0.86 -6.53
N GLY A 31 25.86 0.25 -6.64
CA GLY A 31 27.30 0.24 -6.90
C GLY A 31 27.63 -0.09 -8.36
N HIS A 32 26.68 0.11 -9.26
CA HIS A 32 26.81 -0.14 -10.70
C HIS A 32 26.41 1.12 -11.45
N ASP A 33 27.35 1.72 -12.19
CA ASP A 33 27.16 3.02 -12.84
C ASP A 33 25.91 3.08 -13.73
N GLU A 34 25.58 2.00 -14.43
CA GLU A 34 24.36 1.92 -15.25
C GLU A 34 23.10 2.10 -14.40
N TYR A 35 22.95 1.29 -13.33
CA TYR A 35 21.79 1.35 -12.45
C TYR A 35 21.76 2.61 -11.58
N ASP A 36 22.93 3.08 -11.13
CA ASP A 36 23.06 4.26 -10.28
C ASP A 36 22.95 5.58 -11.06
N SER A 37 22.93 5.52 -12.40
CA SER A 37 22.68 6.66 -13.28
C SER A 37 21.20 7.03 -13.41
N PHE A 38 20.29 6.13 -13.07
CA PHE A 38 18.86 6.42 -13.10
C PHE A 38 18.51 7.42 -12.00
N VAL A 39 17.84 8.52 -12.40
CA VAL A 39 17.36 9.53 -11.46
C VAL A 39 16.11 9.01 -10.79
N ASP A 40 16.21 8.71 -9.50
CA ASP A 40 15.05 8.37 -8.68
C ASP A 40 14.30 9.64 -8.27
N SER A 41 12.97 9.55 -8.27
CA SER A 41 12.11 10.64 -7.83
C SER A 41 12.00 10.64 -6.32
N ASP A 42 11.85 11.81 -5.71
CA ASP A 42 11.56 11.90 -4.29
C ASP A 42 10.21 11.23 -3.97
N LEU A 43 10.24 10.26 -3.06
CA LEU A 43 9.03 9.57 -2.60
C LEU A 43 8.52 10.21 -1.30
N PHE A 44 7.26 10.60 -1.27
CA PHE A 44 6.58 11.09 -0.07
C PHE A 44 5.52 10.07 0.37
N ASP A 45 5.54 9.70 1.64
CA ASP A 45 4.58 8.75 2.21
C ASP A 45 4.20 9.13 3.64
N LEU A 46 3.22 8.43 4.22
CA LEU A 46 2.84 8.63 5.62
C LEU A 46 4.03 8.30 6.55
N PRO A 47 4.24 9.08 7.63
CA PRO A 47 5.22 8.72 8.64
C PRO A 47 4.84 7.38 9.27
N SER A 48 5.81 6.48 9.38
CA SER A 48 5.55 5.14 9.87
C SER A 48 6.74 4.56 10.64
N ALA A 49 6.44 3.62 11.53
CA ALA A 49 7.43 2.91 12.34
C ALA A 49 7.00 1.45 12.56
N PRO A 50 7.94 0.52 12.77
CA PRO A 50 7.58 -0.85 13.11
C PRO A 50 6.86 -0.89 14.46
N LEU A 51 5.92 -1.82 14.61
CA LEU A 51 5.28 -2.14 15.88
C LEU A 51 6.04 -3.32 16.49
N THR A 52 6.84 -3.03 17.52
CA THR A 52 7.60 -4.03 18.24
C THR A 52 6.78 -4.57 19.42
N PRO A 53 6.85 -5.88 19.72
CA PRO A 53 6.21 -6.44 20.91
C PRO A 53 6.71 -5.77 22.18
N LEU A 54 5.82 -5.59 23.14
CA LEU A 54 6.13 -4.94 24.41
C LEU A 54 7.09 -5.80 25.24
N GLN A 55 8.31 -5.32 25.47
CA GLN A 55 9.28 -5.97 26.35
C GLN A 55 9.15 -5.43 27.78
N GLY A 56 8.15 -5.92 28.52
CA GLY A 56 7.90 -5.55 29.93
C GLY A 56 6.69 -4.65 30.16
N GLN A 57 6.62 -3.97 31.31
CA GLN A 57 5.53 -3.03 31.61
C GLN A 57 5.85 -1.62 31.08
N SER A 58 5.03 -1.12 30.15
CA SER A 58 5.10 0.27 29.69
C SER A 58 4.56 1.21 30.76
N GLN A 59 5.26 2.31 31.04
CA GLN A 59 4.93 3.22 32.15
C GLN A 59 3.73 4.16 31.91
N CYS A 60 3.14 4.19 30.72
CA CYS A 60 1.84 4.80 30.42
C CYS A 60 1.59 4.65 28.91
N PRO A 61 0.81 3.67 28.44
CA PRO A 61 0.64 3.48 27.00
C PRO A 61 -0.16 4.64 26.39
N VAL A 62 0.29 5.15 25.24
CA VAL A 62 -0.54 6.01 24.38
C VAL A 62 -1.86 5.31 24.11
N ALA A 63 -2.95 5.98 24.48
CA ALA A 63 -4.30 5.48 24.23
C ALA A 63 -4.70 5.78 22.78
N VAL A 64 -5.24 4.77 22.11
CA VAL A 64 -5.84 4.89 20.78
C VAL A 64 -7.33 4.62 20.92
N GLU A 65 -8.16 5.63 20.71
CA GLU A 65 -9.62 5.49 20.69
C GLU A 65 -10.04 4.63 19.49
N GLY A 66 -11.02 3.73 19.65
CA GLY A 66 -11.50 2.89 18.55
C GLY A 66 -10.68 1.63 18.30
N GLN A 67 -9.68 1.32 19.12
CA GLN A 67 -8.83 0.14 18.96
C GLN A 67 -9.61 -1.19 19.02
N GLU A 68 -10.78 -1.20 19.66
CA GLU A 68 -11.69 -2.34 19.73
C GLU A 68 -12.10 -2.86 18.35
N LEU A 69 -12.12 -2.01 17.32
CA LEU A 69 -12.45 -2.37 15.94
C LEU A 69 -11.44 -3.37 15.33
N CYS A 70 -10.18 -3.35 15.77
CA CYS A 70 -9.15 -4.28 15.32
C CYS A 70 -8.86 -5.43 16.29
N SER A 71 -9.49 -5.45 17.47
CA SER A 71 -9.21 -6.40 18.56
C SER A 71 -9.29 -7.88 18.16
N HIS A 72 -10.13 -8.22 17.19
CA HIS A 72 -10.27 -9.58 16.65
C HIS A 72 -9.07 -10.05 15.80
N LYS A 73 -8.23 -9.13 15.31
CA LYS A 73 -7.02 -9.42 14.52
C LYS A 73 -5.74 -9.06 15.27
N LEU A 74 -5.78 -7.99 16.05
CA LEU A 74 -4.62 -7.41 16.70
C LEU A 74 -5.00 -6.75 18.02
N THR A 75 -4.27 -7.11 19.08
CA THR A 75 -4.38 -6.43 20.37
C THR A 75 -3.25 -5.39 20.47
N LEU A 76 -3.58 -4.11 20.28
CA LEU A 76 -2.57 -3.03 20.25
C LEU A 76 -1.80 -2.87 21.55
N THR A 77 -2.35 -3.33 22.68
CA THR A 77 -1.68 -3.30 23.99
C THR A 77 -0.49 -4.25 24.09
N ASP A 78 -0.36 -5.20 23.17
CA ASP A 78 0.75 -6.14 23.12
C ASP A 78 2.02 -5.51 22.51
N PHE A 79 1.92 -4.28 21.99
CA PHE A 79 2.99 -3.56 21.31
C PHE A 79 3.45 -2.32 22.07
N ASP A 80 4.71 -1.92 21.85
CA ASP A 80 5.24 -0.66 22.35
C ASP A 80 4.77 0.52 21.49
N LEU A 81 3.52 0.95 21.72
CA LEU A 81 2.93 2.09 21.02
C LEU A 81 3.70 3.38 21.30
N ASN A 82 4.21 3.57 22.52
CA ASN A 82 4.95 4.78 22.88
C ASN A 82 6.20 4.93 22.04
N TRP A 83 6.98 3.85 21.92
CA TRP A 83 8.16 3.84 21.07
C TRP A 83 7.79 4.11 19.61
N ALA A 84 6.78 3.40 19.07
CA ALA A 84 6.37 3.57 17.67
C ALA A 84 5.91 5.00 17.35
N PHE A 85 5.07 5.61 18.21
CA PHE A 85 4.64 6.99 18.03
C PHE A 85 5.79 7.99 18.15
N ASN A 86 6.71 7.80 19.10
CA ASN A 86 7.87 8.69 19.23
C ASN A 86 8.78 8.62 17.99
N GLN A 87 8.95 7.45 17.38
CA GLN A 87 9.67 7.31 16.11
C GLN A 87 8.97 8.05 14.96
N VAL A 88 7.66 7.87 14.82
CA VAL A 88 6.84 8.55 13.80
C VAL A 88 6.90 10.07 13.97
N LEU A 89 6.66 10.58 15.18
CA LEU A 89 6.65 12.02 15.46
C LEU A 89 8.05 12.63 15.33
N GLY A 90 9.10 11.87 15.66
CA GLY A 90 10.48 12.25 15.40
C GLY A 90 10.78 12.52 13.92
N GLN A 91 10.19 11.74 13.00
CA GLN A 91 10.37 11.93 11.55
C GLN A 91 9.86 13.29 11.06
N VAL A 92 8.86 13.85 11.72
CA VAL A 92 8.21 15.12 11.34
C VAL A 92 8.65 16.30 12.20
N GLY A 93 9.56 16.06 13.15
CA GLY A 93 10.07 17.08 14.07
C GLY A 93 9.04 17.52 15.13
N LEU A 94 8.08 16.65 15.45
CA LEU A 94 7.08 16.88 16.49
C LEU A 94 7.54 16.25 17.81
N GLY A 95 7.08 16.83 18.93
CA GLY A 95 7.38 16.34 20.27
C GLY A 95 6.70 14.99 20.60
N PRO A 96 6.79 14.54 21.86
CA PRO A 96 6.21 13.26 22.26
C PRO A 96 4.70 13.22 22.02
N ALA A 97 4.17 12.01 21.82
CA ALA A 97 2.76 11.76 21.49
C ALA A 97 1.75 12.12 22.58
N SER A 98 2.24 12.55 23.75
CA SER A 98 1.45 12.85 24.93
C SER A 98 0.57 14.10 24.72
N GLY A 99 -0.71 13.99 25.01
CA GLY A 99 -1.67 15.10 24.91
C GLY A 99 -2.39 15.22 23.56
N VAL A 100 -2.16 14.29 22.63
CA VAL A 100 -2.92 14.18 21.39
C VAL A 100 -3.95 13.06 21.52
N VAL A 101 -5.17 13.33 21.07
CA VAL A 101 -6.21 12.29 20.95
C VAL A 101 -5.96 11.52 19.66
N TRP A 102 -5.48 10.29 19.80
CA TRP A 102 -5.24 9.37 18.70
C TRP A 102 -6.44 8.46 18.47
N LYS A 103 -6.85 8.32 17.21
CA LYS A 103 -8.01 7.52 16.82
C LYS A 103 -7.62 6.45 15.82
N PHE A 104 -8.03 5.21 16.08
CA PHE A 104 -7.88 4.13 15.12
C PHE A 104 -8.60 4.50 13.82
N TRP A 105 -7.90 4.34 12.70
CA TRP A 105 -8.43 4.61 11.37
C TRP A 105 -8.82 3.30 10.69
N LYS A 106 -7.84 2.43 10.45
CA LYS A 106 -8.07 1.10 9.87
C LYS A 106 -6.87 0.17 10.04
N PHE A 107 -7.09 -1.10 9.72
CA PHE A 107 -6.07 -2.13 9.70
C PHE A 107 -6.00 -2.74 8.30
N VAL A 108 -4.81 -2.73 7.70
CA VAL A 108 -4.58 -3.23 6.33
C VAL A 108 -3.64 -4.43 6.39
N GLU A 109 -4.08 -5.52 5.77
CA GLU A 109 -3.32 -6.77 5.68
C GLU A 109 -2.67 -6.88 4.31
N GLU A 110 -1.34 -6.83 4.26
CA GLU A 110 -0.62 -7.07 3.02
C GLU A 110 -0.68 -8.57 2.67
N PRO A 111 -1.01 -8.92 1.41
CA PRO A 111 -0.87 -10.29 0.91
C PRO A 111 0.60 -10.78 0.93
N GLU A 112 0.80 -12.10 0.88
CA GLU A 112 2.12 -12.71 0.92
C GLU A 112 2.81 -12.68 -0.46
N PHE A 113 3.37 -11.52 -0.84
CA PHE A 113 3.99 -11.28 -2.16
C PHE A 113 5.44 -11.74 -2.30
N GLY A 114 6.11 -12.17 -1.24
CA GLY A 114 7.55 -12.40 -1.26
C GLY A 114 8.06 -13.32 -0.16
N PRO A 115 9.39 -13.43 0.00
CA PRO A 115 10.02 -14.38 0.89
C PRO A 115 10.05 -13.90 2.35
N GLY A 116 9.80 -12.60 2.56
CA GLY A 116 9.67 -12.00 3.87
C GLY A 116 8.28 -12.24 4.47
N LEU A 117 8.15 -11.99 5.77
CA LEU A 117 6.85 -12.04 6.42
C LEU A 117 5.95 -10.91 5.88
N PRO A 118 4.65 -11.16 5.65
CA PRO A 118 3.72 -10.11 5.22
C PRO A 118 3.68 -8.97 6.25
N VAL A 119 3.48 -7.74 5.78
CA VAL A 119 3.39 -6.56 6.63
C VAL A 119 1.93 -6.24 6.92
N GLN A 120 1.64 -5.97 8.18
CA GLN A 120 0.30 -5.69 8.67
C GLN A 120 0.32 -4.28 9.24
N THR A 121 -0.41 -3.37 8.61
CA THR A 121 -0.31 -1.93 8.91
C THR A 121 -1.52 -1.46 9.69
N VAL A 122 -1.27 -0.92 10.88
CA VAL A 122 -2.25 -0.20 11.70
C VAL A 122 -2.18 1.27 11.33
N TYR A 123 -3.30 1.84 10.90
CA TYR A 123 -3.44 3.25 10.64
C TYR A 123 -4.10 3.93 11.82
N VAL A 124 -3.47 5.01 12.29
CA VAL A 124 -4.00 5.87 13.35
C VAL A 124 -4.01 7.31 12.87
N THR A 125 -5.04 8.06 13.23
CA THR A 125 -5.17 9.47 12.88
C THR A 125 -5.15 10.35 14.12
N GLY A 126 -4.58 11.54 13.99
CA GLY A 126 -4.53 12.52 15.08
C GLY A 126 -4.23 13.92 14.57
N LYS A 127 -4.64 14.92 15.35
CA LYS A 127 -4.41 16.33 15.07
C LYS A 127 -3.32 16.84 16.01
N VAL A 128 -2.15 17.16 15.46
CA VAL A 128 -0.97 17.59 16.23
C VAL A 128 -0.71 19.07 15.99
N GLY A 129 -0.09 19.76 16.95
CA GLY A 129 0.24 21.19 16.87
C GLY A 129 1.15 21.58 15.69
N PRO A 130 1.40 22.89 15.49
CA PRO A 130 2.13 23.38 14.34
C PRO A 130 3.54 22.79 14.26
N ILE A 131 3.95 22.45 13.05
CA ILE A 131 5.27 21.91 12.74
C ILE A 131 6.30 23.06 12.81
N ASN A 132 7.34 22.88 13.61
CA ASN A 132 8.43 23.86 13.72
C ASN A 132 9.23 23.97 12.41
N GLY A 133 9.71 25.18 12.10
CA GLY A 133 10.21 25.56 10.77
C GLY A 133 11.40 24.78 10.19
N SER A 134 12.08 23.93 10.96
CA SER A 134 13.23 23.14 10.49
C SER A 134 12.85 21.87 9.70
N SER A 135 11.62 21.35 9.81
CA SER A 135 11.19 20.12 9.12
C SER A 135 10.38 20.35 7.83
N LYS A 136 10.17 21.61 7.43
CA LYS A 136 9.41 21.96 6.21
C LYS A 136 10.04 21.45 4.90
N ALA A 137 11.34 21.20 4.86
CA ALA A 137 12.01 20.69 3.66
C ALA A 137 11.74 19.19 3.41
N HIS A 138 11.46 18.43 4.47
CA HIS A 138 11.25 16.98 4.41
C HIS A 138 9.79 16.57 4.58
N CYS A 139 8.90 17.51 4.89
CA CYS A 139 7.48 17.23 5.07
C CYS A 139 6.62 18.09 4.14
N LYS A 140 5.49 17.53 3.67
CA LYS A 140 4.53 18.24 2.82
C LYS A 140 3.11 18.01 3.31
N TRP A 141 2.33 19.09 3.41
CA TRP A 141 0.88 19.00 3.57
C TRP A 141 0.25 18.67 2.22
N MET A 142 -0.53 17.60 2.18
CA MET A 142 -1.13 17.08 0.95
C MET A 142 -2.61 16.79 1.17
N THR A 143 -3.39 16.91 0.10
CA THR A 143 -4.79 16.47 0.05
C THR A 143 -4.88 15.15 -0.71
N ASN A 144 -6.00 14.43 -0.54
CA ASN A 144 -6.27 13.21 -1.32
C ASN A 144 -6.20 13.47 -2.84
N GLN A 145 -6.71 14.61 -3.30
CA GLN A 145 -6.71 14.98 -4.72
C GLN A 145 -5.29 15.22 -5.25
N SER A 146 -4.45 15.89 -4.47
CA SER A 146 -3.04 16.11 -4.85
C SER A 146 -2.27 14.79 -4.92
N CYS A 147 -2.49 13.90 -3.96
CA CYS A 147 -1.89 12.56 -3.98
C CYS A 147 -2.35 11.73 -5.19
N LEU A 148 -3.65 11.78 -5.52
CA LEU A 148 -4.19 11.09 -6.70
C LEU A 148 -3.58 11.63 -7.99
N SER A 149 -3.42 12.95 -8.12
CA SER A 149 -2.74 13.57 -9.27
C SER A 149 -1.29 13.09 -9.40
N TRP A 150 -0.53 13.00 -8.31
CA TRP A 150 0.86 12.48 -8.34
C TRP A 150 0.95 11.00 -8.72
N LEU A 151 -0.08 10.21 -8.45
CA LEU A 151 -0.15 8.80 -8.86
C LEU A 151 -0.50 8.63 -10.34
N LEU A 152 -1.39 9.49 -10.87
CA LEU A 152 -1.89 9.37 -12.24
C LEU A 152 -1.03 10.12 -13.27
N GLU A 153 -0.48 11.28 -12.91
CA GLU A 153 0.30 12.13 -13.81
C GLU A 153 1.81 11.97 -13.61
N VAL A 154 2.33 10.81 -14.01
CA VAL A 154 3.74 10.48 -13.85
C VAL A 154 4.62 11.31 -14.81
N LYS A 155 5.24 12.37 -14.30
CA LYS A 155 6.20 13.20 -15.06
C LYS A 155 7.64 12.88 -14.64
N PRO A 156 8.64 13.04 -15.53
CA PRO A 156 10.06 12.92 -15.16
C PRO A 156 10.40 13.89 -14.03
N SER A 157 11.18 13.43 -13.05
CA SER A 157 11.64 14.23 -11.91
C SER A 157 10.53 14.82 -11.02
N SER A 158 9.29 14.40 -11.18
CA SER A 158 8.21 14.76 -10.26
C SER A 158 8.29 13.89 -9.00
N ASP A 159 7.88 14.44 -7.87
CA ASP A 159 7.68 13.67 -6.65
C ASP A 159 6.68 12.52 -6.85
N ARG A 160 6.78 11.52 -5.98
CA ARG A 160 5.94 10.32 -5.97
C ARG A 160 5.22 10.18 -4.64
N VAL A 161 4.09 9.47 -4.67
CA VAL A 161 3.34 9.09 -3.48
C VAL A 161 3.64 7.63 -3.16
N GLY A 162 3.93 7.36 -1.89
CA GLY A 162 4.19 6.01 -1.41
C GLY A 162 2.93 5.18 -1.15
N PRO A 163 3.12 3.87 -0.97
CA PRO A 163 2.03 2.92 -0.83
C PRO A 163 1.20 3.13 0.45
N LEU A 164 1.75 3.66 1.55
CA LEU A 164 0.96 3.81 2.77
C LEU A 164 -0.17 4.82 2.60
N VAL A 165 0.06 5.91 1.85
CA VAL A 165 -1.00 6.84 1.45
C VAL A 165 -2.07 6.15 0.61
N VAL A 166 -1.66 5.37 -0.39
CA VAL A 166 -2.62 4.74 -1.32
C VAL A 166 -3.48 3.71 -0.61
N LEU A 167 -2.84 2.77 0.08
CA LEU A 167 -3.51 1.74 0.88
C LEU A 167 -4.29 2.34 2.04
N GLY A 168 -3.82 3.45 2.62
CA GLY A 168 -4.35 4.10 3.81
C GLY A 168 -5.54 5.03 3.58
N LEU A 169 -5.55 5.75 2.46
CA LEU A 169 -6.43 6.90 2.25
C LEU A 169 -7.14 6.90 0.89
N LEU A 170 -6.55 6.31 -0.16
CA LEU A 170 -7.08 6.45 -1.53
C LEU A 170 -7.87 5.23 -2.00
N ASN A 171 -7.52 4.03 -1.51
CA ASN A 171 -8.17 2.78 -1.91
C ASN A 171 -9.55 2.54 -1.29
N ASP A 172 -10.02 3.37 -0.36
CA ASP A 172 -11.32 3.19 0.31
C ASP A 172 -12.52 3.62 -0.55
N SER A 173 -12.31 3.85 -1.85
CA SER A 173 -13.39 4.16 -2.79
C SER A 173 -14.40 3.00 -2.87
N PRO A 174 -15.70 3.25 -2.67
CA PRO A 174 -16.75 2.22 -2.79
C PRO A 174 -16.90 1.67 -4.22
N GLN A 175 -16.18 2.22 -5.20
CA GLN A 175 -16.13 1.74 -6.58
C GLN A 175 -15.11 0.63 -6.83
N SER A 176 -14.37 0.14 -5.83
CA SER A 176 -13.55 -1.06 -6.03
C SER A 176 -14.47 -2.25 -6.34
N GLU A 177 -14.62 -2.54 -7.64
CA GLU A 177 -15.55 -3.54 -8.14
C GLU A 177 -15.15 -4.91 -7.57
N LYS A 178 -16.02 -5.44 -6.71
CA LYS A 178 -15.87 -6.71 -6.00
C LYS A 178 -16.16 -7.89 -6.93
N TRP A 179 -15.45 -7.97 -8.04
CA TRP A 179 -15.51 -9.12 -8.92
C TRP A 179 -14.54 -10.21 -8.46
N ILE A 180 -13.52 -9.88 -7.66
CA ILE A 180 -12.58 -10.86 -7.15
C ILE A 180 -13.25 -11.72 -6.05
N PRO A 181 -13.07 -13.05 -6.07
CA PRO A 181 -13.55 -13.93 -5.01
C PRO A 181 -13.08 -13.47 -3.61
N PRO A 182 -13.95 -13.48 -2.59
CA PRO A 182 -13.62 -13.00 -1.24
C PRO A 182 -12.56 -13.86 -0.52
N THR A 183 -12.27 -15.04 -1.05
CA THR A 183 -11.21 -15.93 -0.54
C THR A 183 -9.81 -15.48 -0.94
N LEU A 184 -9.67 -14.51 -1.85
CA LEU A 184 -8.38 -14.06 -2.36
C LEU A 184 -7.94 -12.77 -1.70
N HIS A 185 -6.72 -12.78 -1.17
CA HIS A 185 -6.07 -11.61 -0.61
C HIS A 185 -5.50 -10.77 -1.76
N VAL A 186 -6.09 -9.59 -1.96
CA VAL A 186 -5.75 -8.69 -3.07
C VAL A 186 -5.26 -7.36 -2.52
N GLN A 187 -4.24 -6.82 -3.19
CA GLN A 187 -3.85 -5.45 -3.04
C GLN A 187 -4.13 -4.67 -4.32
N GLU A 188 -4.71 -3.48 -4.19
CA GLU A 188 -4.86 -2.55 -5.32
C GLU A 188 -3.76 -1.49 -5.24
N TYR A 189 -2.83 -1.50 -6.19
CA TYR A 189 -1.75 -0.51 -6.26
C TYR A 189 -1.05 -0.55 -7.63
N PRO A 190 -1.04 0.55 -8.42
CA PRO A 190 -1.79 1.80 -8.23
C PRO A 190 -3.32 1.59 -8.40
N PRO A 191 -4.17 2.62 -8.18
CA PRO A 191 -5.60 2.52 -8.42
C PRO A 191 -5.95 1.95 -9.80
N GLY A 192 -6.86 0.99 -9.87
CA GLY A 192 -7.23 0.24 -11.07
C GLY A 192 -6.35 -0.97 -11.39
N VAL A 193 -5.27 -1.20 -10.64
CA VAL A 193 -4.36 -2.33 -10.81
C VAL A 193 -4.43 -3.22 -9.58
N LYS A 194 -4.92 -4.45 -9.77
CA LYS A 194 -5.05 -5.46 -8.71
C LYS A 194 -3.85 -6.39 -8.77
N ILE A 195 -3.23 -6.63 -7.63
CA ILE A 195 -2.08 -7.51 -7.48
C ILE A 195 -2.47 -8.59 -6.48
N LEU A 196 -2.24 -9.85 -6.87
CA LEU A 196 -2.55 -11.02 -6.07
C LEU A 196 -1.32 -11.92 -5.96
N PRO A 197 -1.00 -12.47 -4.78
CA PRO A 197 -0.01 -13.52 -4.69
C PRO A 197 -0.60 -14.80 -5.27
N MET A 198 0.14 -15.45 -6.15
CA MET A 198 -0.23 -16.72 -6.79
C MET A 198 0.89 -17.73 -6.55
N GLY A 199 0.55 -18.96 -6.15
CA GLY A 199 1.55 -19.99 -5.93
C GLY A 199 2.33 -20.30 -7.21
N SER A 200 3.66 -20.27 -7.14
CA SER A 200 4.53 -20.35 -8.32
C SER A 200 5.66 -21.37 -8.15
N ARG A 201 6.29 -21.73 -9.27
CA ARG A 201 7.51 -22.55 -9.35
C ARG A 201 8.79 -21.73 -9.24
N THR A 202 8.69 -20.42 -8.96
CA THR A 202 9.86 -19.57 -8.72
C THR A 202 10.81 -20.21 -7.71
N ALA A 203 12.12 -19.98 -7.93
CA ALA A 203 13.16 -20.49 -7.06
C ALA A 203 12.94 -20.01 -5.62
N LYS A 204 13.28 -20.88 -4.66
CA LYS A 204 13.34 -20.49 -3.24
C LYS A 204 14.25 -19.26 -3.10
N PRO A 205 13.89 -18.28 -2.27
CA PRO A 205 12.90 -18.35 -1.20
C PRO A 205 11.48 -17.88 -1.57
N PHE A 206 11.11 -17.73 -2.85
CA PHE A 206 9.84 -17.11 -3.25
C PHE A 206 8.73 -18.16 -3.52
N PRO A 207 7.81 -18.42 -2.57
CA PRO A 207 6.74 -19.41 -2.74
C PRO A 207 5.61 -18.92 -3.65
N THR A 208 5.49 -17.60 -3.83
CA THR A 208 4.44 -16.92 -4.58
C THR A 208 5.03 -15.97 -5.61
N THR A 209 4.24 -15.66 -6.61
CA THR A 209 4.51 -14.61 -7.59
C THR A 209 3.34 -13.65 -7.69
N ASN A 210 3.60 -12.43 -8.18
CA ASN A 210 2.60 -11.40 -8.32
C ASN A 210 1.81 -11.57 -9.63
N LEU A 211 0.58 -12.05 -9.51
CA LEU A 211 -0.41 -11.98 -10.57
C LEU A 211 -0.92 -10.54 -10.66
N VAL A 212 -0.64 -9.87 -11.77
CA VAL A 212 -1.09 -8.48 -11.99
C VAL A 212 -2.32 -8.50 -12.89
N VAL A 213 -3.40 -7.90 -12.42
CA VAL A 213 -4.68 -7.82 -13.12
C VAL A 213 -5.07 -6.36 -13.31
N PHE A 214 -5.16 -5.97 -14.58
CA PHE A 214 -5.77 -4.72 -15.00
C PHE A 214 -7.19 -5.06 -15.43
N ALA A 215 -8.19 -4.45 -14.79
CA ALA A 215 -9.59 -4.66 -15.13
C ALA A 215 -10.35 -3.36 -14.82
N PRO A 216 -10.44 -2.42 -15.78
CA PRO A 216 -11.17 -1.18 -15.59
C PRO A 216 -12.65 -1.50 -15.44
N GLY A 217 -13.29 -0.77 -14.53
CA GLY A 217 -14.69 -0.96 -14.24
C GLY A 217 -15.62 -0.53 -15.38
N ASN A 218 -16.92 -0.59 -15.14
CA ASN A 218 -17.93 -0.08 -16.06
C ASN A 218 -17.82 1.45 -16.19
N ALA A 219 -16.86 1.93 -16.98
CA ALA A 219 -16.97 3.25 -17.57
C ALA A 219 -18.27 3.25 -18.38
N THR A 220 -19.20 4.15 -18.04
CA THR A 220 -20.25 4.58 -18.95
C THR A 220 -19.56 5.24 -20.14
N ALA A 221 -19.02 4.42 -21.03
CA ALA A 221 -18.56 4.87 -22.33
C ALA A 221 -19.82 5.25 -23.09
N ILE A 222 -19.99 6.56 -23.30
CA ILE A 222 -20.75 7.12 -24.40
C ILE A 222 -20.11 6.52 -25.67
N ALA A 223 -20.57 5.35 -26.07
CA ALA A 223 -20.12 4.70 -27.29
C ALA A 223 -21.08 5.15 -28.41
N SER A 224 -20.77 6.29 -29.01
CA SER A 224 -21.16 6.53 -30.39
C SER A 224 -20.24 5.70 -31.29
N ASP A 225 -20.89 4.86 -32.08
CA ASP A 225 -20.46 4.28 -33.36
C ASP A 225 -19.53 3.05 -33.38
N ASN A 226 -20.14 1.98 -33.89
CA ASN A 226 -19.62 0.90 -34.72
C ASN A 226 -18.12 0.87 -35.03
N CYS A 227 -17.38 0.02 -34.31
CA CYS A 227 -16.24 -0.67 -34.90
C CYS A 227 -16.09 -2.05 -34.26
N PHE A 228 -15.92 -3.08 -35.09
CA PHE A 228 -15.68 -4.47 -34.69
C PHE A 228 -14.23 -4.65 -34.19
N VAL A 229 -13.81 -3.82 -33.24
CA VAL A 229 -12.54 -3.97 -32.54
C VAL A 229 -12.80 -4.87 -31.35
N ALA A 230 -11.96 -5.88 -31.15
CA ALA A 230 -11.98 -6.66 -29.92
C ALA A 230 -11.62 -5.73 -28.74
N HIS A 231 -12.62 -5.03 -28.21
CA HIS A 231 -12.55 -4.44 -26.89
C HIS A 231 -12.52 -5.60 -25.93
N GLY A 232 -11.37 -5.87 -25.35
CA GLY A 232 -11.44 -6.41 -24.02
C GLY A 232 -10.52 -5.59 -23.16
N ASP A 233 -10.99 -5.51 -21.94
CA ASP A 233 -10.58 -4.45 -21.05
C ASP A 233 -9.71 -5.02 -19.94
N ALA A 234 -9.57 -6.35 -19.88
CA ALA A 234 -8.75 -7.02 -18.90
C ALA A 234 -7.42 -7.53 -19.48
N LEU A 235 -6.33 -7.24 -18.75
CA LEU A 235 -4.99 -7.79 -18.95
C LEU A 235 -4.59 -8.52 -17.67
N ILE A 236 -4.15 -9.76 -17.81
CA ILE A 236 -3.55 -10.54 -16.73
C ILE A 236 -2.10 -10.86 -17.09
N VAL A 237 -1.19 -10.58 -16.17
CA VAL A 237 0.22 -10.94 -16.26
C VAL A 237 0.51 -11.98 -15.18
N ASP A 238 0.74 -13.22 -15.60
CA ASP A 238 1.04 -14.36 -14.74
C ASP A 238 2.50 -14.80 -14.97
N PRO A 239 3.40 -14.57 -14.01
CA PRO A 239 4.80 -14.90 -14.15
C PRO A 239 5.14 -16.39 -13.95
N GLY A 240 4.16 -17.27 -13.69
CA GLY A 240 4.41 -18.72 -13.61
C GLY A 240 3.63 -19.44 -12.53
N CYS A 241 2.30 -19.29 -12.54
CA CYS A 241 1.38 -20.04 -11.68
C CYS A 241 1.61 -21.56 -11.76
N ARG A 242 1.57 -22.24 -10.61
CA ARG A 242 1.61 -23.70 -10.51
C ARG A 242 0.28 -24.31 -10.93
N SER A 243 0.34 -25.52 -11.51
CA SER A 243 -0.85 -26.27 -11.94
C SER A 243 -1.90 -26.46 -10.83
N GLU A 244 -1.47 -26.58 -9.59
CA GLU A 244 -2.33 -26.68 -8.40
C GLU A 244 -3.24 -25.46 -8.19
N PHE A 245 -2.84 -24.28 -8.69
CA PHE A 245 -3.57 -23.03 -8.55
C PHE A 245 -4.31 -22.63 -9.85
N HIS A 246 -4.30 -23.47 -10.88
CA HIS A 246 -5.02 -23.18 -12.13
C HIS A 246 -6.53 -23.02 -11.94
N GLU A 247 -7.14 -23.73 -11.00
CA GLU A 247 -8.58 -23.55 -10.69
C GLU A 247 -8.86 -22.20 -10.04
N GLU A 248 -7.92 -21.68 -9.25
CA GLU A 248 -8.01 -20.34 -8.68
C GLU A 248 -7.87 -19.27 -9.76
N LEU A 249 -6.85 -19.40 -10.61
CA LEU A 249 -6.68 -18.54 -11.78
C LEU A 249 -7.91 -18.57 -12.69
N ARG A 250 -8.50 -19.75 -12.92
CA ARG A 250 -9.75 -19.88 -13.68
C ARG A 250 -10.90 -19.12 -13.04
N LYS A 251 -11.04 -19.16 -11.71
CA LYS A 251 -12.07 -18.38 -10.99
C LYS A 251 -11.85 -16.87 -11.18
N ILE A 252 -10.60 -16.41 -11.13
CA ILE A 252 -10.26 -15.00 -11.40
C ILE A 252 -10.66 -14.62 -12.82
N VAL A 253 -10.23 -15.39 -13.82
CA VAL A 253 -10.57 -15.14 -15.23
C VAL A 253 -12.08 -15.13 -15.46
N ALA A 254 -12.80 -16.09 -14.87
CA ALA A 254 -14.26 -16.19 -14.98
C ALA A 254 -14.99 -15.03 -14.30
N ALA A 255 -14.38 -14.43 -13.28
CA ALA A 255 -14.98 -13.35 -12.52
C ALA A 255 -14.64 -11.96 -13.10
N LEU A 256 -13.76 -11.84 -14.10
CA LEU A 256 -13.44 -10.56 -14.72
C LEU A 256 -14.71 -9.84 -15.20
N PRO A 257 -14.81 -8.51 -15.00
CA PRO A 257 -15.99 -7.75 -15.37
C PRO A 257 -16.19 -7.69 -16.88
N ARG A 258 -15.11 -7.92 -17.64
CA ARG A 258 -15.07 -7.88 -19.11
C ARG A 258 -14.17 -9.00 -19.64
N LYS A 259 -14.24 -9.22 -20.96
CA LYS A 259 -13.48 -10.29 -21.62
C LYS A 259 -11.97 -10.06 -21.48
N LEU A 260 -11.26 -11.09 -21.05
CA LEU A 260 -9.78 -11.12 -21.07
C LEU A 260 -9.28 -11.04 -22.51
N VAL A 261 -8.40 -10.07 -22.81
CA VAL A 261 -7.77 -9.93 -24.13
C VAL A 261 -6.40 -10.54 -24.15
N VAL A 262 -5.63 -10.28 -23.10
CA VAL A 262 -4.23 -10.62 -23.04
C VAL A 262 -3.96 -11.35 -21.74
N PHE A 263 -3.45 -12.56 -21.89
CA PHE A 263 -2.88 -13.35 -20.82
C PHE A 263 -1.39 -13.49 -21.11
N VAL A 264 -0.56 -12.69 -20.44
CA VAL A 264 0.89 -12.78 -20.58
C VAL A 264 1.38 -13.78 -19.58
N THR A 265 1.95 -14.88 -20.07
CA THR A 265 2.75 -15.80 -19.25
C THR A 265 4.19 -15.75 -19.72
N HIS A 266 5.11 -15.64 -18.77
CA HIS A 266 6.50 -15.94 -19.07
C HIS A 266 6.83 -17.33 -18.52
N HIS A 267 7.40 -18.16 -19.38
CA HIS A 267 7.99 -19.43 -19.01
C HIS A 267 9.48 -19.34 -19.34
N HIS A 268 10.27 -18.74 -18.44
CA HIS A 268 11.72 -18.89 -18.57
C HIS A 268 12.14 -20.29 -18.09
N ARG A 269 13.23 -20.81 -18.66
CA ARG A 269 13.79 -22.12 -18.30
C ARG A 269 14.32 -22.17 -16.85
N ASP A 270 14.64 -21.04 -16.24
CA ASP A 270 15.02 -20.92 -14.82
C ASP A 270 13.82 -20.99 -13.84
N HIS A 271 12.58 -21.01 -14.35
CA HIS A 271 11.38 -21.41 -13.59
C HIS A 271 11.07 -22.92 -13.74
N VAL A 272 11.98 -23.66 -14.37
CA VAL A 272 11.91 -25.10 -14.55
C VAL A 272 13.25 -25.71 -14.16
N ASP A 273 13.48 -25.86 -12.86
CA ASP A 273 14.15 -27.01 -12.24
C ASP A 273 13.85 -27.03 -10.72
#